data_AF-A0A6G7XVS4-F1
#
_entry.id   AF-A0A6G7XVS4-F1
#
_cell.length_a   1.000
_cell.length_b   1.000
_cell.length_c   1.000
_cell.angle_alpha   90.00
_cell.angle_beta   90.00
_cell.angle_gamma   90.00
#
_symmetry.space_group_name_H-M   'P 1'
#
loop_
_entity.id
_entity.type
_entity.pdbx_description
1 polymer ?
#
loop_
_entity_poly.entity_id
_entity_poly.type
_entity_poly.pdbx_seq_one_letter_code
_entity_poly.pdbx_strand_id
1 'polypeptide(L)' 'MGNISFGKRVGEGTNMAVDRLTAVSAQEELLTMLDDVRRARERVADGSYGVCEVCGTPIPAARLEARPWAARCLQHA' A
#
# COMPACT_ATOMS: atom_id res chain seq x y z
N MET A 1 15.59 33.58 -38.91
CA MET A 1 16.27 32.31 -38.57
C MET A 1 15.40 31.60 -37.52
N GLY A 2 14.49 30.72 -37.96
CA GLY A 2 13.47 30.12 -37.08
C GLY A 2 14.03 28.93 -36.30
N ASN A 3 13.89 28.96 -34.98
CA ASN A 3 14.24 27.89 -34.06
C ASN A 3 13.05 26.92 -33.93
N ILE A 4 13.09 25.81 -34.66
CA ILE A 4 12.11 24.74 -34.49
C ILE A 4 12.44 23.98 -33.19
N SER A 5 11.60 24.16 -32.18
CA SER A 5 11.65 23.39 -30.94
C SER A 5 10.87 22.09 -31.11
N PHE A 6 11.58 20.96 -31.17
CA PHE A 6 10.99 19.62 -31.16
C PHE A 6 10.64 19.23 -29.71
N GLY A 7 9.51 19.74 -29.21
CA GLY A 7 8.88 19.19 -28.01
C GLY A 7 8.35 17.79 -28.34
N LYS A 8 8.90 16.74 -27.70
CA LYS A 8 8.30 15.39 -27.72
C LYS A 8 6.84 15.52 -27.26
N ARG A 9 5.90 15.42 -28.18
CA ARG A 9 4.49 15.29 -27.81
C ARG A 9 4.32 13.88 -27.26
N VAL A 10 4.05 13.77 -25.96
CA VAL A 10 3.47 12.56 -25.38
C VAL A 10 2.17 12.35 -26.15
N GLY A 11 2.15 11.35 -27.02
CA GLY A 11 0.95 11.01 -27.79
C GLY A 11 -0.07 10.31 -26.89
N GLU A 12 -1.33 10.27 -27.33
CA GLU A 12 -2.42 9.59 -26.60
C GLU A 12 -2.05 8.14 -26.23
N GLY A 13 -1.35 7.41 -27.11
CA GLY A 13 -0.88 6.06 -26.83
C GLY A 13 0.13 5.95 -25.66
N THR A 14 0.97 6.98 -25.45
CA THR A 14 1.90 7.00 -24.32
C THR A 14 1.17 7.29 -23.01
N ASN A 15 0.18 8.20 -23.02
CA ASN A 15 -0.65 8.46 -21.83
C ASN A 15 -1.48 7.22 -21.46
N MET A 16 -2.13 6.56 -22.42
CA MET A 16 -2.89 5.33 -22.15
C MET A 16 -2.03 4.21 -21.56
N ALA A 17 -0.78 4.08 -22.02
CA ALA A 17 0.15 3.10 -21.46
C ALA A 17 0.52 3.43 -20.01
N VAL A 18 0.79 4.71 -19.71
CA VAL A 18 1.08 5.17 -18.34
C VAL A 18 -0.13 4.95 -17.43
N ASP A 19 -1.33 5.35 -17.86
CA ASP A 19 -2.57 5.18 -17.07
C ASP A 19 -2.87 3.71 -16.79
N ARG A 20 -2.59 2.82 -17.75
CA ARG A 20 -2.74 1.38 -17.52
C ARG A 20 -1.73 0.86 -16.50
N LEU A 21 -0.48 1.31 -16.57
CA LEU A 21 0.55 0.91 -15.62
C LEU A 21 0.20 1.38 -14.20
N THR A 22 -0.24 2.63 -14.04
CA THR A 22 -0.66 3.15 -12.73
C THR A 22 -1.87 2.41 -12.18
N ALA A 23 -2.85 2.06 -13.01
CA ALA A 23 -4.01 1.27 -12.60
C ALA A 23 -3.62 -0.14 -12.13
N VAL A 24 -2.68 -0.80 -12.81
CA VAL A 24 -2.18 -2.12 -12.42
C VAL A 24 -1.47 -2.05 -11.06
N SER A 25 -0.57 -1.08 -10.86
CA SER A 25 0.11 -0.92 -9.57
C SER A 25 -0.87 -0.64 -8.42
N ALA A 26 -1.87 0.22 -8.63
CA ALA A 26 -2.90 0.47 -7.64
C ALA A 26 -3.71 -0.80 -7.30
N GLN A 27 -4.01 -1.64 -8.31
CA GLN A 27 -4.67 -2.92 -8.08
C GLN A 27 -3.82 -3.88 -7.22
N GLU A 28 -2.52 -3.97 -7.49
CA GLU A 28 -1.59 -4.81 -6.71
C GLU A 28 -1.50 -4.35 -5.24
N GLU A 29 -1.44 -3.04 -5.01
CA GLU A 29 -1.45 -2.45 -3.67
C GLU A 29 -2.75 -2.77 -2.91
N LEU A 30 -3.90 -2.62 -3.57
CA LEU A 30 -5.21 -2.93 -2.98
C LEU A 30 -5.36 -4.43 -2.64
N LEU A 31 -4.85 -5.31 -3.48
CA LEU A 31 -4.86 -6.76 -3.20
C LEU A 31 -3.98 -7.10 -2.00
N THR A 32 -2.81 -6.47 -1.89
CA THR A 32 -1.92 -6.64 -0.73
C THR A 32 -2.59 -6.15 0.56
N MET A 33 -3.20 -4.96 0.52
CA MET A 33 -3.93 -4.41 1.65
C MET A 33 -5.14 -5.27 2.05
N LEU A 34 -5.83 -5.88 1.08
CA LEU A 34 -6.94 -6.78 1.36
C LEU A 34 -6.46 -8.04 2.11
N ASP A 35 -5.31 -8.58 1.74
CA ASP A 35 -4.70 -9.72 2.43
C ASP A 35 -4.31 -9.35 3.86
N ASP A 36 -3.67 -8.20 4.05
CA ASP A 36 -3.33 -7.68 5.38
C ASP A 36 -4.57 -7.55 6.28
N VAL A 37 -5.68 -7.03 5.74
CA VAL A 37 -6.95 -6.90 6.46
C VAL A 37 -7.56 -8.26 6.81
N ARG A 38 -7.48 -9.24 5.91
CA ARG A 38 -7.94 -10.62 6.19
C ARG A 38 -7.14 -11.24 7.32
N ARG A 39 -5.81 -11.13 7.27
CA ARG A 39 -4.93 -11.60 8.33
C ARG A 39 -5.20 -10.91 9.66
N ALA A 40 -5.44 -9.60 9.65
CA ALA A 40 -5.82 -8.87 10.86
C ALA A 40 -7.14 -9.39 11.47
N ARG A 41 -8.12 -9.75 10.63
CA ARG A 41 -9.38 -10.36 11.09
C ARG A 41 -9.17 -11.75 11.71
N GLU A 42 -8.31 -12.57 11.13
CA GLU A 42 -7.94 -13.87 11.72
C GLU A 42 -7.33 -13.68 13.12
N ARG A 43 -6.47 -12.67 13.26
CA ARG A 43 -5.85 -12.34 14.55
C ARG A 43 -6.82 -11.78 15.59
N VAL A 44 -7.89 -11.12 15.15
CA VAL A 44 -8.99 -10.76 16.04
C VAL A 44 -9.70 -12.01 16.54
N ALA A 45 -9.93 -12.99 15.65
CA ALA A 45 -10.61 -14.23 15.99
C ALA A 45 -9.77 -15.14 16.92
N ASP A 46 -8.45 -15.19 16.74
CA ASP A 46 -7.54 -15.98 17.59
C ASP A 46 -7.09 -15.26 18.87
N GLY A 47 -7.42 -13.97 19.02
CA GLY A 47 -7.11 -13.15 20.20
C GLY A 47 -5.70 -12.54 20.20
N SER A 48 -4.90 -12.72 19.15
CA SER A 48 -3.55 -12.15 19.01
C SER A 48 -3.53 -10.72 18.45
N TYR A 49 -4.69 -10.15 18.13
CA TYR A 49 -4.78 -8.79 17.58
C TYR A 49 -4.14 -7.75 18.51
N GLY A 50 -3.41 -6.81 17.91
CA GLY A 50 -2.72 -5.75 18.66
C GLY A 50 -1.39 -6.17 19.30
N VAL A 51 -0.86 -7.36 18.98
CA VAL A 51 0.46 -7.82 19.42
C VAL A 51 1.47 -7.81 18.25
N CYS A 52 2.73 -7.45 18.46
CA CYS A 52 3.71 -7.50 17.37
C CYS A 52 4.08 -8.95 17.03
N GLU A 53 4.05 -9.31 15.75
CA GLU A 53 4.44 -10.66 15.28
C GLU A 53 5.93 -10.98 15.44
N VAL A 54 6.78 -9.96 15.62
CA VAL A 54 8.23 -10.13 15.72
C VAL A 54 8.68 -10.26 17.18
N CYS A 55 8.25 -9.34 18.04
CA CYS A 55 8.72 -9.25 19.43
C CYS A 55 7.66 -9.54 20.49
N GLY A 56 6.41 -9.79 20.11
CA GLY A 56 5.33 -10.10 21.05
C GLY A 56 4.88 -8.92 21.92
N THR A 57 5.40 -7.70 21.69
CA THR A 57 5.00 -6.52 22.47
C THR A 57 3.69 -5.93 21.94
N PRO A 58 2.87 -5.27 22.79
CA PRO A 58 1.68 -4.58 22.34
C PRO A 58 1.98 -3.52 21.25
N ILE A 59 1.10 -3.42 20.26
CA ILE A 59 1.12 -2.40 19.22
C ILE A 59 0.40 -1.15 19.78
N PRO A 60 0.98 0.05 19.66
CA PRO A 60 0.34 1.27 20.16
C PRO A 60 -1.06 1.48 19.57
N ALA A 61 -2.04 1.85 20.40
CA ALA A 61 -3.43 2.04 19.99
C ALA A 61 -3.56 3.05 18.84
N ALA A 62 -2.87 4.20 18.91
CA ALA A 62 -2.86 5.20 17.85
C ALA A 62 -2.41 4.65 16.48
N ARG A 63 -1.53 3.62 16.46
CA ARG A 63 -1.12 2.96 15.21
C ARG A 63 -2.23 2.06 14.68
N LEU A 64 -2.93 1.33 15.54
CA LEU A 64 -4.07 0.49 15.15
C LEU A 64 -5.28 1.35 14.72
N GLU A 65 -5.46 2.53 15.30
CA GLU A 65 -6.47 3.51 14.87
C GLU A 65 -6.18 4.04 13.47
N ALA A 66 -4.93 4.39 13.18
CA ALA A 66 -4.51 4.85 11.86
C ALA A 66 -4.45 3.71 10.82
N ARG A 67 -4.04 2.51 11.24
CA ARG A 67 -3.85 1.33 10.39
C ARG A 67 -4.26 0.05 11.14
N PRO A 68 -5.55 -0.33 11.07
CA PRO A 68 -6.07 -1.50 11.81
C PRO A 68 -5.40 -2.82 11.45
N TRP A 69 -4.90 -2.97 10.22
CA TRP A 69 -4.19 -4.18 9.78
C TRP A 69 -2.69 -4.18 10.13
N ALA A 70 -2.22 -3.27 10.99
CA ALA A 70 -0.82 -3.26 11.39
C ALA A 70 -0.45 -4.52 12.19
N ALA A 71 0.45 -5.33 11.61
CA ALA A 71 0.93 -6.58 12.22
C ALA A 71 2.13 -6.42 13.17
N ARG A 72 2.78 -5.25 13.17
CA ARG A 72 4.06 -5.00 13.86
C ARG A 72 4.09 -3.67 14.62
N CYS A 73 4.86 -3.62 15.70
CA CYS A 73 5.10 -2.42 16.51
C CYS A 73 6.00 -1.41 15.77
N LEU A 74 6.19 -0.22 16.35
CA LEU A 74 6.96 0.87 15.72
C LEU A 74 8.43 0.52 15.47
N GLN A 75 9.02 -0.35 16.28
CA GLN A 75 10.42 -0.78 16.13
C GLN A 75 10.63 -1.77 14.97
N HIS A 76 9.58 -2.49 14.57
CA HIS A 76 9.61 -3.53 13.53
C HIS A 76 8.69 -3.18 12.35
N ALA A 77 8.30 -1.92 12.23
CA ALA A 77 7.31 -1.41 11.28
C ALA A 77 7.78 -1.52 9.82
#